data_AF-A0A0K9YLZ8-F1
#
_entry.id   AF-A0A0K9YLZ8-F1
#
_cell.length_a   1.000
_cell.length_b   1.000
_cell.length_c   1.000
_cell.angle_alpha   90.00
_cell.angle_beta   90.00
_cell.angle_gamma   90.00
#
_symmetry.space_group_name_H-M   'P 1'
#
loop_
_entity.id
_entity.type
_entity.pdbx_description
1 polymer ?
#
loop_
_entity_poly.entity_id
_entity_poly.type
_entity_poly.pdbx_seq_one_letter_code
_entity_poly.pdbx_strand_id
1 'polypeptide(L)' 'MFNAFIAFIITLLFGVVIFAKIWWDGSGMSFTFTKWYFGIFFIAALVVGACTFAGFIQF' A
#
# COMPACT_ATOMS: atom_id res chain seq x y z
N MET A 1 8.35 5.37 16.80
CA MET A 1 8.81 5.88 15.49
C MET A 1 9.24 4.75 14.56
N PHE A 2 10.12 3.84 14.99
CA PHE A 2 10.55 2.68 14.18
C PHE A 2 9.38 1.75 13.76
N ASN A 3 8.44 1.41 14.66
CA ASN A 3 7.27 0.60 14.31
C ASN A 3 6.35 1.26 13.25
N ALA A 4 6.20 2.59 13.27
CA ALA A 4 5.42 3.29 12.25
C ALA A 4 6.09 3.23 10.87
N PHE A 5 7.42 3.31 10.83
CA PHE A 5 8.19 3.15 9.60
C PHE A 5 8.12 1.71 9.06
N ILE A 6 8.20 0.71 9.94
CA ILE A 6 8.01 -0.70 9.59
C ILE A 6 6.60 -0.94 9.03
N ALA A 7 5.57 -0.45 9.71
CA ALA A 7 4.18 -0.59 9.27
C ALA A 7 3.96 0.06 7.89
N PHE A 8 4.56 1.23 7.66
CA PHE A 8 4.53 1.91 6.36
C PHE A 8 5.18 1.05 5.27
N ILE A 9 6.41 0.54 5.50
CA ILE A 9 7.13 -0.28 4.53
C ILE A 9 6.40 -1.60 4.23
N ILE A 10 5.88 -2.29 5.25
CA ILE A 10 5.15 -3.55 5.08
C ILE A 10 3.89 -3.30 4.24
N THR A 11 3.14 -2.24 4.54
CA THR A 11 1.94 -1.88 3.77
C THR A 11 2.30 -1.63 2.31
N LEU A 12 3.38 -0.86 2.06
CA LEU A 12 3.86 -0.57 0.71
C LEU A 12 4.28 -1.85 -0.05
N LEU A 13 5.04 -2.73 0.59
CA LEU A 13 5.44 -4.03 0.02
C LEU A 13 4.23 -4.90 -0.30
N PHE A 14 3.24 -5.00 0.59
CA PHE A 14 2.02 -5.74 0.33
C PHE A 14 1.25 -5.19 -0.88
N GLY A 15 1.16 -3.86 -1.02
CA GLY A 15 0.54 -3.25 -2.20
C GLY A 15 1.26 -3.58 -3.50
N VAL A 16 2.59 -3.56 -3.49
CA VAL A 16 3.39 -3.93 -4.66
C VAL A 16 3.21 -5.40 -5.02
N VAL A 17 3.18 -6.30 -4.03
CA VAL A 17 2.98 -7.75 -4.25
C VAL A 17 1.59 -8.04 -4.81
N ILE A 18 0.55 -7.42 -4.25
CA ILE A 18 -0.83 -7.55 -4.74
C ILE A 18 -0.91 -7.03 -6.19
N PHE A 19 -0.32 -5.86 -6.47
CA PHE A 19 -0.27 -5.31 -7.82
C PHE A 19 0.44 -6.26 -8.79
N ALA A 20 1.59 -6.82 -8.42
CA ALA A 20 2.35 -7.74 -9.25
C ALA A 20 1.56 -9.03 -9.55
N LYS A 21 0.82 -9.56 -8.58
CA LYS A 21 -0.05 -10.73 -8.80
C LYS A 21 -1.20 -10.41 -9.73
N ILE A 22 -1.90 -9.29 -9.53
CA ILE A 22 -2.96 -8.85 -10.44
C ILE A 22 -2.38 -8.62 -11.85
N TRP A 23 -1.17 -8.06 -11.95
CA TRP A 23 -0.50 -7.82 -13.24
C TRP A 23 -0.17 -9.10 -13.98
N TRP A 24 0.26 -10.13 -13.25
CA TRP A 24 0.56 -11.44 -13.81
C TRP A 24 -0.70 -12.21 -14.23
N ASP A 25 -1.78 -12.10 -13.45
CA ASP A 25 -3.02 -12.85 -13.65
C ASP A 25 -3.99 -12.14 -14.63
N GLY A 26 -3.84 -10.82 -14.83
CA GLY A 26 -4.73 -10.00 -15.65
C GLY A 26 -4.23 -9.75 -17.07
N SER A 27 -4.70 -10.53 -18.05
CA SER A 27 -4.51 -10.22 -19.47
C SER A 27 -5.36 -9.00 -19.88
N GLY A 28 -4.80 -7.80 -19.81
CA GLY A 28 -5.47 -6.56 -20.27
C GLY A 28 -5.60 -5.46 -19.23
N MET A 29 -4.63 -5.32 -18.34
CA MET A 29 -4.64 -4.26 -17.35
C MET A 29 -4.49 -2.88 -17.99
N SER A 30 -5.55 -2.08 -17.96
CA SER A 30 -5.54 -0.72 -18.49
C SER A 30 -4.68 0.20 -17.62
N PHE A 31 -3.93 1.12 -18.23
CA PHE A 31 -3.16 2.15 -17.54
C PHE A 31 -3.98 2.95 -16.52
N THR A 32 -5.29 3.09 -16.76
CA THR A 32 -6.24 3.72 -15.84
C THR A 32 -6.35 2.95 -14.52
N PHE A 33 -6.40 1.62 -14.57
CA PHE A 33 -6.46 0.78 -13.36
C PHE A 33 -5.19 0.94 -12.53
N THR A 34 -4.01 0.87 -13.15
CA THR A 34 -2.73 1.04 -12.47
C THR A 34 -2.62 2.38 -11.76
N LYS A 35 -3.04 3.47 -12.42
CA LYS A 35 -3.01 4.82 -11.84
C LYS A 35 -3.91 4.93 -10.60
N TRP A 36 -5.14 4.41 -10.68
CA TRP A 36 -6.06 4.44 -9.54
C TRP A 36 -5.63 3.50 -8.41
N TYR A 37 -5.11 2.33 -8.75
CA TYR A 37 -4.56 1.37 -7.78
C TYR A 37 -3.43 2.01 -6.97
N PHE A 38 -2.42 2.57 -7.64
CA PHE A 38 -1.30 3.23 -6.95
C PHE A 38 -1.75 4.42 -6.11
N GLY A 39 -2.69 5.24 -6.61
CA GLY A 39 -3.19 6.39 -5.87
C GLY A 39 -3.91 6.00 -4.57
N ILE A 40 -4.83 5.04 -4.64
CA ILE A 40 -5.58 4.57 -3.47
C ILE A 40 -4.64 3.88 -2.48
N PHE A 41 -3.71 3.07 -2.98
CA PHE A 41 -2.77 2.34 -2.13
C PHE A 41 -1.77 3.27 -1.44
N PHE A 42 -1.32 4.32 -2.12
CA PHE A 42 -0.45 5.34 -1.54
C PHE A 42 -1.14 6.12 -0.42
N ILE A 43 -2.41 6.47 -0.60
CA ILE A 43 -3.22 7.11 0.44
C ILE A 43 -3.39 6.14 1.63
N ALA A 44 -3.70 4.88 1.38
CA ALA A 44 -3.82 3.87 2.43
C ALA A 44 -2.51 3.70 3.23
N ALA A 45 -1.36 3.67 2.54
CA ALA A 45 -0.05 3.59 3.19
C ALA A 45 0.23 4.83 4.06
N LEU A 46 -0.12 6.04 3.58
CA LEU A 46 -0.02 7.27 4.38
C LEU A 46 -0.91 7.24 5.61
N VAL A 47 -2.16 6.80 5.48
CA VAL A 47 -3.11 6.68 6.61
C VAL A 47 -2.60 5.67 7.64
N VAL A 48 -2.15 4.49 7.22
CA VAL A 48 -1.62 3.47 8.14
C VAL A 48 -0.35 3.97 8.85
N GLY A 49 0.56 4.61 8.12
CA GLY A 49 1.76 5.23 8.72
C GLY A 49 1.42 6.32 9.74
N ALA A 50 0.46 7.20 9.41
CA ALA A 50 0.01 8.27 10.29
C ALA A 50 -0.73 7.74 11.54
N CYS A 51 -1.62 6.77 11.39
CA CYS A 51 -2.33 6.14 12.51
C CYS A 51 -1.40 5.38 13.45
N THR A 52 -0.37 4.71 12.91
CA THR A 52 0.67 4.05 13.72
C THR A 52 1.55 5.08 14.44
N PHE A 53 1.86 6.21 13.79
CA PHE A 53 2.60 7.30 14.42
C PHE A 53 1.82 7.97 15.57
N ALA A 54 0.52 8.18 15.37
CA ALA A 54 -0.38 8.74 16.38
C ALA A 54 -0.76 7.73 17.50
N GLY A 55 -0.29 6.47 17.41
CA GLY A 55 -0.51 5.45 18.43
C GLY A 55 -1.90 4.79 18.41
N PHE A 56 -2.72 5.06 17.39
CA PHE A 56 -4.00 4.38 17.19
C PHE A 56 -3.84 2.91 16.79
N ILE A 57 -2.73 2.60 16.11
CA ILE A 57 -2.37 1.24 15.71
C ILE A 57 -1.07 0.89 16.42
N GLN A 58 -1.10 -0.16 17.24
CA GLN A 58 0.05 -0.65 17.98
C GLN A 58 0.34 -2.08 17.50
N PHE A 59 1.47 -2.23 16.81
CA PHE A 59 2.06 -3.51 16.40
C PHE A 59 3.19 -3.88 17.36
#